data_AF-A0A453FX57-F1
#
_entry.id   AF-A0A453FX57-F1
#
_cell.length_a   1.000
_cell.length_b   1.000
_cell.length_c   1.000
_cell.angle_alpha   90.00
_cell.angle_beta   90.00
_cell.angle_gamma   90.00
#
_symmetry.space_group_name_H-M   'P 1'
#
loop_
_entity.id
_entity.type
_entity.pdbx_description
1 polymer ?
#
loop_
_entity_poly.entity_id
_entity_poly.type
_entity_poly.pdbx_seq_one_letter_code
_entity_poly.pdbx_strand_id
1 'polypeptide(L)'
;EMEDLTTRLCWELVKKEGYVAMWRKPVNNSCYMSRDPGVKPPLCDTDDNPDNVWYVGLKACISRLPVNSDGSTPFPWPARLMEPPRRLQGVEMDAYSSKNELFKAETKFWDDILEGYIRVFKWKKFKLRNVMDMRAGFGG
;
A
#
# COMPACT_ATOMS: atom_id res chain seq x y z
N GLU A 1 15.85 19.85 -5.15
CA GLU A 1 14.98 19.05 -6.04
C GLU A 1 14.04 18.14 -5.26
N MET A 2 14.54 17.19 -4.47
CA MET A 2 13.69 16.30 -3.67
C MET A 2 12.79 17.03 -2.67
N GLU A 3 13.34 17.97 -1.89
CA GLU A 3 12.56 18.73 -0.90
C GLU A 3 11.42 19.51 -1.59
N ASP A 4 11.72 20.25 -2.65
CA ASP A 4 10.71 20.95 -3.47
C ASP A 4 9.59 20.03 -3.99
N LEU A 5 9.96 18.88 -4.58
CA LEU A 5 8.97 17.91 -5.04
C LEU A 5 8.12 17.38 -3.88
N THR A 6 8.75 16.97 -2.78
CA THR A 6 8.03 16.46 -1.61
C THR A 6 7.11 17.51 -1.00
N THR A 7 7.51 18.77 -0.97
CA THR A 7 6.64 19.88 -0.54
C THR A 7 5.43 20.04 -1.46
N ARG A 8 5.61 19.95 -2.80
CA ARG A 8 4.49 19.94 -3.76
C ARG A 8 3.59 18.71 -3.63
N LEU A 9 4.12 17.60 -3.15
CA LEU A 9 3.36 16.40 -2.78
C LEU A 9 2.71 16.50 -1.38
N CYS A 10 2.80 17.64 -0.70
CA CYS A 10 2.32 17.87 0.67
C CYS A 10 3.00 16.99 1.73
N TRP A 11 4.23 16.53 1.47
CA TRP A 11 5.01 15.77 2.43
C TRP A 11 5.83 16.70 3.30
N GLU A 12 5.82 16.41 4.60
CA GLU A 12 6.55 17.18 5.61
C GLU A 12 7.85 16.45 5.96
N LEU A 13 8.98 17.15 5.91
CA LEU A 13 10.26 16.60 6.35
C LEU A 13 10.27 16.49 7.89
N VAL A 14 10.26 15.27 8.42
CA VAL A 14 10.20 15.01 9.88
C VAL A 14 11.59 14.90 10.50
N LYS A 15 12.52 14.25 9.78
CA LYS A 15 13.89 14.06 10.27
C LYS A 15 14.85 13.97 9.09
N LYS A 16 16.04 14.51 9.25
CA LYS A 16 17.17 14.37 8.33
C LYS A 16 18.42 14.10 9.14
N GLU A 17 19.06 12.96 8.90
CA GLU A 17 20.24 12.51 9.63
C GLU A 17 21.25 11.91 8.64
N GLY A 18 22.37 12.59 8.44
CA GLY A 18 23.36 12.23 7.42
C GLY A 18 22.72 12.13 6.02
N TYR A 19 22.78 10.94 5.43
CA TYR A 19 22.22 10.64 4.11
C TYR A 19 20.79 10.10 4.14
N VAL A 20 20.15 10.06 5.30
CA VAL A 20 18.78 9.56 5.48
C VAL A 20 17.83 10.72 5.77
N ALA A 21 16.72 10.77 5.06
CA ALA A 21 15.65 11.72 5.29
C ALA A 21 14.30 11.01 5.38
N MET A 22 13.46 11.46 6.29
CA MET A 22 12.16 10.89 6.59
C MET A 22 11.10 11.94 6.37
N TRP A 23 10.13 11.63 5.51
CA TRP A 23 8.99 12.48 5.23
C TRP A 23 7.70 11.85 5.73
N ARG A 24 6.78 12.69 6.21
CA ARG A 24 5.42 12.31 6.59
C ARG A 24 4.46 12.74 5.51
N LYS A 25 3.64 11.80 5.04
CA LYS A 25 2.50 12.07 4.14
C LYS A 25 1.41 12.88 4.85
N PRO A 26 0.60 13.65 4.12
CA PRO A 26 -0.50 14.39 4.73
C PRO A 26 -1.52 13.42 5.34
N VAL A 27 -2.16 13.85 6.43
CA VAL A 27 -3.20 13.06 7.15
C VAL A 27 -4.61 13.37 6.67
N ASN A 28 -4.78 14.44 5.90
CA ASN A 28 -6.05 14.86 5.32
C ASN A 28 -5.81 15.61 3.99
N ASN A 29 -6.89 15.96 3.30
CA ASN A 29 -6.80 16.62 1.99
C ASN A 29 -6.58 18.15 2.05
N SER A 30 -6.42 18.77 3.22
CA SER A 30 -6.39 20.24 3.32
C SER A 30 -5.25 20.84 2.49
N CYS A 31 -4.05 20.26 2.58
CA CYS A 31 -2.90 20.70 1.80
C CYS A 31 -3.14 20.51 0.30
N TYR A 32 -3.78 19.42 -0.13
CA TYR A 32 -4.09 19.21 -1.55
C TYR A 32 -5.05 20.24 -2.10
N MET A 33 -6.02 20.68 -1.30
CA MET A 33 -7.03 21.67 -1.70
C MET A 33 -6.51 23.10 -1.66
N SER A 34 -5.47 23.38 -0.89
CA SER A 34 -4.85 24.71 -0.78
C SER A 34 -3.73 24.96 -1.80
N ARG A 35 -3.55 24.07 -2.79
CA ARG A 35 -2.48 24.20 -3.79
C ARG A 35 -2.84 25.22 -4.84
N ASP A 36 -1.84 26.02 -5.24
CA ASP A 36 -1.99 26.97 -6.33
C ASP A 36 -2.35 26.26 -7.66
N PRO A 37 -3.13 26.92 -8.53
CA PRO A 37 -3.39 26.41 -9.87
C PRO A 37 -2.08 26.17 -10.63
N GLY A 38 -1.99 25.02 -11.31
CA GLY A 38 -0.83 24.68 -12.16
C GLY A 38 0.33 23.97 -11.45
N VAL A 39 0.30 23.80 -10.12
CA VAL A 39 1.33 23.03 -9.41
C VAL A 39 1.32 21.56 -9.88
N LYS A 40 2.48 21.06 -10.31
CA LYS A 40 2.67 19.66 -10.70
C LYS A 40 3.17 18.81 -9.53
N PRO A 41 2.80 17.51 -9.44
CA PRO A 41 1.78 16.84 -10.25
C PRO A 41 0.34 17.26 -9.85
N PRO A 42 -0.62 17.33 -10.78
CA PRO A 42 -2.01 17.68 -10.48
C PRO A 42 -2.69 16.62 -9.59
N LEU A 43 -3.89 16.93 -9.08
CA LEU A 43 -4.74 15.89 -8.49
C LEU A 43 -5.31 14.99 -9.59
N CYS A 44 -5.53 13.72 -9.27
CA CYS A 44 -6.21 12.79 -10.19
C CYS A 44 -7.68 13.17 -10.37
N ASP A 45 -8.29 12.70 -11.46
CA ASP A 45 -9.70 12.94 -11.74
C ASP A 45 -10.57 12.28 -10.66
N THR A 46 -11.79 12.77 -10.46
CA THR A 46 -12.73 12.17 -9.47
C THR A 46 -13.12 10.75 -9.81
N ASP A 47 -13.05 10.41 -11.10
CA ASP A 47 -13.44 9.11 -11.63
C ASP A 47 -12.25 8.12 -11.64
N ASP A 48 -11.04 8.59 -11.31
CA ASP A 48 -9.88 7.75 -11.15
C ASP A 48 -9.99 6.93 -9.87
N ASN A 49 -10.24 5.62 -10.02
CA ASN A 49 -10.24 4.70 -8.90
C ASN A 49 -8.79 4.45 -8.40
N PRO A 50 -8.43 4.87 -7.17
CA PRO A 50 -7.09 4.66 -6.61
C PRO A 50 -6.78 3.20 -6.30
N ASP A 51 -7.78 2.31 -6.29
CA ASP A 51 -7.62 0.87 -6.06
C ASP A 51 -7.52 0.07 -7.37
N ASN A 52 -7.54 0.72 -8.54
CA ASN A 52 -7.27 0.05 -9.81
C ASN A 52 -5.76 -0.22 -9.97
N VAL A 53 -5.35 -1.48 -9.71
CA VAL A 53 -3.93 -1.89 -9.75
C VAL A 53 -3.55 -2.55 -11.09
N TRP A 54 -4.49 -3.17 -11.79
CA TRP A 54 -4.23 -3.97 -13.00
C TRP A 54 -4.88 -3.36 -14.24
N TYR A 55 -4.22 -3.51 -15.39
CA TYR A 55 -4.70 -3.08 -16.71
C TYR A 55 -5.07 -1.59 -16.81
N VAL A 56 -4.52 -0.74 -15.94
CA VAL A 56 -4.69 0.71 -15.96
C VAL A 56 -3.34 1.39 -16.20
N GLY A 57 -3.32 2.39 -17.08
CA GLY A 57 -2.11 3.16 -17.36
C GLY A 57 -1.72 4.05 -16.19
N LEU A 58 -0.42 4.10 -15.86
CA LEU A 58 0.10 4.98 -14.82
C LEU A 58 -0.16 6.45 -15.16
N LYS A 59 -0.71 7.19 -14.20
CA LYS A 59 -0.95 8.63 -14.31
C LYS A 59 -0.03 9.41 -13.37
N ALA A 60 0.53 10.51 -13.87
CA ALA A 60 1.37 11.42 -13.08
C ALA A 60 0.51 12.41 -12.27
N CYS A 61 -0.33 11.90 -11.36
CA CYS A 61 -1.25 12.68 -10.53
C CYS A 61 -1.26 12.19 -9.08
N ILE A 62 -1.83 12.98 -8.17
CA ILE A 62 -2.02 12.63 -6.76
C ILE A 62 -3.48 12.26 -6.50
N SER A 63 -3.71 11.02 -6.06
CA SER A 63 -5.01 10.58 -5.58
C SER A 63 -5.34 11.23 -4.24
N ARG A 64 -6.58 11.68 -4.07
CA ARG A 64 -7.07 12.24 -2.82
C ARG A 64 -7.09 11.16 -1.72
N LEU A 65 -6.89 11.58 -0.48
CA LEU A 65 -7.06 10.71 0.66
C LEU A 65 -8.55 10.41 0.86
N PRO A 66 -8.93 9.18 1.21
CA PRO A 66 -10.30 8.85 1.57
C PRO A 66 -10.77 9.69 2.77
N VAL A 67 -11.90 10.40 2.63
CA VAL A 67 -12.45 11.29 3.68
C VAL A 67 -13.02 10.48 4.85
N ASN A 68 -13.55 9.29 4.54
CA ASN A 68 -14.19 8.39 5.51
C ASN A 68 -13.33 7.17 5.82
N SER A 69 -12.02 7.19 5.54
CA SER A 69 -11.17 6.12 6.04
C SER A 69 -11.11 6.24 7.55
N ASP A 70 -11.60 5.22 8.23
CA ASP A 70 -11.37 5.06 9.65
C ASP A 70 -9.85 5.05 9.88
N GLY A 71 -9.32 6.21 10.31
CA GLY A 71 -7.92 6.45 10.62
C GLY A 71 -7.42 5.66 11.84
N SER A 72 -8.16 4.61 12.21
CA SER A 72 -7.82 3.66 13.26
C SER A 72 -6.36 3.25 13.22
N THR A 73 -5.77 3.25 14.41
CA THR A 73 -4.40 2.78 14.62
C THR A 73 -4.30 1.34 14.11
N PRO A 74 -3.46 1.07 13.10
CA PRO A 74 -3.29 -0.28 12.61
C PRO A 74 -2.67 -1.17 13.69
N PHE A 75 -2.94 -2.48 13.62
CA PHE A 75 -2.43 -3.46 14.58
C PHE A 75 -0.92 -3.30 14.81
N PRO A 76 -0.42 -3.49 16.04
CA PRO A 76 1.01 -3.41 16.30
C PRO A 76 1.76 -4.46 15.48
N TRP A 77 2.99 -4.13 15.10
CA TRP A 77 3.91 -5.12 14.56
C TRP A 77 4.29 -6.12 15.68
N PRO A 78 4.40 -7.44 15.42
CA PRO A 78 4.31 -8.12 14.12
C PRO A 78 2.91 -8.58 13.71
N ALA A 79 1.91 -8.49 14.60
CA ALA A 79 0.56 -9.02 14.37
C ALA A 79 -0.10 -8.45 13.10
N ARG A 80 0.22 -7.20 12.73
CA ARG A 80 -0.24 -6.57 11.48
C ARG A 80 -0.01 -7.41 10.22
N LEU A 81 1.05 -8.21 10.17
CA LEU A 81 1.38 -9.02 8.99
C LEU A 81 0.28 -10.03 8.65
N MET A 82 -0.43 -10.52 9.68
CA MET A 82 -1.40 -11.61 9.55
C MET A 82 -2.85 -11.13 9.65
N GLU A 83 -3.07 -9.82 9.82
CA GLU A 83 -4.40 -9.29 10.09
C GLU A 83 -4.93 -8.52 8.86
N PRO A 84 -6.18 -8.81 8.40
CA PRO A 84 -6.75 -8.14 7.25
C PRO A 84 -6.74 -6.62 7.40
N PRO A 85 -6.16 -5.87 6.44
CA PRO A 85 -6.17 -4.42 6.49
C PRO A 85 -7.61 -3.91 6.29
N ARG A 86 -8.02 -2.88 7.05
CA ARG A 86 -9.38 -2.31 6.91
C ARG A 86 -9.68 -1.79 5.50
N ARG A 87 -8.66 -1.33 4.77
CA ARG A 87 -8.77 -0.94 3.35
C ARG A 87 -9.35 -2.06 2.49
N LEU A 88 -9.10 -3.33 2.81
CA LEU A 88 -9.60 -4.48 2.06
C LEU A 88 -11.12 -4.43 1.85
N GLN A 89 -11.86 -3.85 2.80
CA GLN A 89 -13.31 -3.71 2.70
C GLN A 89 -13.73 -2.79 1.54
N GLY A 90 -12.94 -1.75 1.23
CA GLY A 90 -13.20 -0.83 0.13
C GLY A 90 -12.79 -1.34 -1.25
N VAL A 91 -11.96 -2.39 -1.33
CA VAL A 91 -11.50 -2.94 -2.61
C VAL A 91 -12.62 -3.70 -3.29
N GLU A 92 -12.89 -3.41 -4.56
CA GLU A 92 -13.89 -4.15 -5.34
C GLU A 92 -13.40 -5.56 -5.67
N MET A 93 -14.16 -6.57 -5.24
CA MET A 93 -13.83 -7.98 -5.42
C MET A 93 -15.05 -8.86 -5.20
N ASP A 94 -15.07 -10.03 -5.85
CA ASP A 94 -16.24 -10.93 -5.92
C ASP A 94 -16.78 -11.39 -4.55
N ALA A 95 -15.95 -11.38 -3.50
CA ALA A 95 -16.29 -11.90 -2.18
C ALA A 95 -16.61 -10.81 -1.15
N TYR A 96 -17.64 -10.00 -1.42
CA TYR A 96 -17.95 -8.76 -0.69
C TYR A 96 -18.03 -8.91 0.84
N SER A 97 -18.71 -9.95 1.36
CA SER A 97 -18.94 -10.13 2.80
C SER A 97 -17.87 -10.95 3.53
N SER A 98 -17.02 -11.68 2.81
CA SER A 98 -16.09 -12.67 3.38
C SER A 98 -14.62 -12.33 3.14
N LYS A 99 -14.30 -11.09 2.74
CA LYS A 99 -12.93 -10.68 2.40
C LYS A 99 -11.91 -10.97 3.51
N ASN A 100 -12.27 -10.70 4.77
CA ASN A 100 -11.38 -10.94 5.91
C ASN A 100 -11.13 -12.44 6.14
N GLU A 101 -12.16 -13.26 6.01
CA GLU A 101 -12.03 -14.72 6.18
C GLU A 101 -11.24 -15.34 5.03
N LEU A 102 -11.45 -14.86 3.80
CA LEU A 102 -10.67 -15.28 2.65
C LEU A 102 -9.21 -14.87 2.76
N PHE A 103 -8.91 -13.65 3.21
CA PHE A 103 -7.53 -13.23 3.49
C PHE A 103 -6.85 -14.17 4.49
N LYS A 104 -7.53 -14.51 5.59
CA LYS A 104 -6.99 -15.43 6.61
C LYS A 104 -6.82 -16.86 6.08
N ALA A 105 -7.77 -17.36 5.30
CA ALA A 105 -7.70 -18.66 4.68
C ALA A 105 -6.56 -18.74 3.65
N GLU A 106 -6.39 -17.71 2.81
CA GLU A 106 -5.31 -17.63 1.83
C GLU A 106 -3.93 -17.53 2.51
N THR A 107 -3.81 -16.70 3.56
CA THR A 107 -2.58 -16.58 4.34
C THR A 107 -2.15 -17.94 4.90
N LYS A 108 -3.10 -18.70 5.47
CA LYS A 108 -2.82 -20.04 6.00
C LYS A 108 -2.46 -21.03 4.88
N PHE A 109 -3.19 -20.99 3.77
CA PHE A 109 -2.91 -21.85 2.62
C PHE A 109 -1.50 -21.62 2.07
N TRP A 110 -1.07 -20.36 1.92
CA TRP A 110 0.27 -20.06 1.44
C TRP A 110 1.37 -20.43 2.43
N ASP A 111 1.13 -20.30 3.74
CA ASP A 111 2.07 -20.78 4.77
C ASP A 111 2.34 -22.29 4.61
N ASP A 112 1.29 -23.09 4.45
CA ASP A 112 1.39 -24.54 4.22
C ASP A 112 2.12 -24.88 2.91
N ILE A 113 1.83 -24.15 1.82
CA ILE A 113 2.47 -24.34 0.51
C ILE A 113 3.95 -23.96 0.55
N LEU A 114 4.29 -22.84 1.19
CA LEU A 114 5.67 -22.38 1.35
C LEU A 114 6.50 -23.38 2.15
N GLU A 115 5.94 -23.99 3.20
CA GLU A 115 6.62 -25.06 3.93
C GLU A 115 6.98 -26.24 3.00
N GLY A 116 6.04 -26.62 2.12
CA GLY A 116 6.25 -27.61 1.08
C GLY A 116 7.41 -27.26 0.14
N TYR A 117 7.41 -26.05 -0.42
CA TYR A 117 8.48 -25.58 -1.30
C TYR A 117 9.84 -25.54 -0.61
N ILE A 118 9.91 -24.99 0.61
CA ILE A 118 11.13 -24.95 1.40
C ILE A 118 11.68 -26.36 1.62
N ARG A 119 10.80 -27.33 1.90
CA ARG A 119 11.18 -28.73 2.17
C ARG A 119 11.63 -29.48 0.91
N VAL A 120 10.89 -29.37 -0.20
CA VAL A 120 11.16 -30.10 -1.45
C VAL A 120 12.38 -29.53 -2.15
N PHE A 121 12.40 -28.22 -2.37
CA PHE A 121 13.47 -27.55 -3.09
C PHE A 121 14.67 -27.20 -2.21
N LYS A 122 14.64 -27.52 -0.91
CA LYS A 122 15.72 -27.23 0.04
C LYS A 122 16.13 -25.75 0.03
N TRP A 123 15.15 -24.84 -0.05
CA TRP A 123 15.38 -23.39 -0.16
C TRP A 123 16.30 -22.84 0.94
N LYS A 124 16.31 -23.44 2.13
CA LYS A 124 17.24 -23.09 3.22
C LYS A 124 18.73 -23.16 2.83
N LYS A 125 19.09 -23.92 1.78
CA LYS A 125 20.46 -24.00 1.25
C LYS A 125 20.80 -22.86 0.29
N PHE A 126 19.80 -22.19 -0.25
CA PHE A 126 19.97 -21.10 -1.21
C PHE A 126 20.07 -19.77 -0.46
N LYS A 127 20.90 -18.85 -0.99
CA LYS A 127 20.99 -17.48 -0.50
C LYS A 127 19.98 -16.57 -1.21
N LEU A 128 18.70 -16.94 -1.14
CA LEU A 128 17.61 -16.16 -1.72
C LEU A 128 17.48 -14.84 -0.94
N ARG A 129 17.44 -13.72 -1.67
CA ARG A 129 17.27 -12.37 -1.08
C ARG A 129 15.86 -11.84 -1.23
N ASN A 130 15.19 -12.17 -2.34
CA ASN A 130 13.84 -11.69 -2.65
C ASN A 130 13.07 -12.79 -3.41
N VAL A 131 11.79 -12.93 -3.11
CA VAL A 131 10.83 -13.78 -3.83
C VAL A 131 9.57 -12.94 -4.01
N MET A 132 8.96 -12.99 -5.19
CA MET A 132 7.75 -12.23 -5.52
C MET A 132 6.78 -13.15 -6.22
N ASP A 133 5.56 -13.25 -5.67
CA ASP A 133 4.43 -13.85 -6.39
C ASP A 133 3.74 -12.77 -7.23
N MET A 134 3.74 -12.97 -8.56
CA MET A 134 3.12 -12.04 -9.51
C MET A 134 1.60 -12.23 -9.62
N ARG A 135 1.01 -13.19 -8.89
CA ARG A 135 -0.44 -13.47 -8.87
C ARG A 135 -0.96 -13.78 -7.47
N ALA A 136 -0.55 -12.96 -6.49
CA ALA A 136 -0.77 -13.22 -5.07
C ALA A 136 -2.22 -13.05 -4.54
N GLY A 137 -3.24 -12.87 -5.39
CA GLY A 137 -4.62 -12.73 -4.93
C GLY A 137 -4.82 -11.54 -3.99
N PHE A 138 -5.02 -11.80 -2.69
CA PHE A 138 -5.11 -10.79 -1.63
C PHE A 138 -3.75 -10.20 -1.20
N GLY A 139 -2.66 -10.65 -1.85
CA GLY A 139 -1.29 -10.33 -1.48
C GLY A 139 -0.70 -11.39 -0.54
N GLY A 140 0.62 -11.58 -0.63
CA GLY A 140 1.43 -12.29 0.35
C GLY A 140 2.33 -11.33 1.12
#